data_AF-A0A847GGA7-F1
#
_entry.id   AF-A0A847GGA7-F1
#
_cell.length_a   1.000
_cell.length_b   1.000
_cell.length_c   1.000
_cell.angle_alpha   90.00
_cell.angle_beta   90.00
_cell.angle_gamma   90.00
#
_symmetry.space_group_name_H-M   'P 1'
#
loop_
_entity.id
_entity.type
_entity.pdbx_description
1 polymer ?
#
loop_
_entity_poly.entity_id
_entity_poly.type
_entity_poly.pdbx_seq_one_letter_code
_entity_poly.pdbx_strand_id
1 'polypeptide(L)'
;TRMPHLLVAGATGAGKTVCVKSLLASLLLQHTPDELQLMLIDPKMVELSIFNDIPHLITPVVTEAKKAATALTWLISEMDERYRLFAHLRVRNIEVYNESVENGEIELEGGAHAGQSVNVVRKLPYIVCIIDELADLMMLARAEVEDCIARLAQLARAVGIHLIIATQRPSVDVITGVIKANFPTRVSFQVSSRVDSRCILDEIGAERLIGMGDMLYLPAGQSKPDRIQGAFVGDDEMNALVSWLKRQAPPQYRDEIERFGRGKDASAESPDEDDPLFADAVRVVLETEQASISMVQRRLRVGYTRAARLIDMMEMKGIIGPHTGSKAREILVDPSARDEVA
;
A
#
# COMPACT_ATOMS: atom_id res chain seq x y z
N THR A 1 -14.44 1.54 18.07
CA THR A 1 -13.33 2.42 17.63
C THR A 1 -12.72 3.28 18.76
N ARG A 2 -12.27 2.67 19.87
CA ARG A 2 -11.59 3.40 20.98
C ARG A 2 -10.07 3.51 20.81
N MET A 3 -9.44 2.56 20.12
CA MET A 3 -8.02 2.57 19.78
C MET A 3 -7.88 2.69 18.25
N PRO A 4 -7.39 3.82 17.71
CA PRO A 4 -7.32 3.99 16.26
C PRO A 4 -6.11 3.29 15.65
N HIS A 5 -4.99 3.24 16.36
CA HIS A 5 -3.73 2.64 15.89
C HIS A 5 -2.99 2.00 17.08
N LEU A 6 -2.24 0.93 16.83
CA LEU A 6 -1.54 0.12 17.82
C LEU A 6 -0.06 -0.07 17.42
N LEU A 7 0.85 0.19 18.35
CA LEU A 7 2.27 -0.17 18.25
C LEU A 7 2.55 -1.41 19.12
N VAL A 8 3.12 -2.45 18.53
CA VAL A 8 3.51 -3.69 19.22
C VAL A 8 5.01 -3.87 19.11
N ALA A 9 5.71 -4.05 20.22
CA ALA A 9 7.16 -4.25 20.20
C ALA A 9 7.62 -5.29 21.22
N GLY A 10 8.76 -5.91 20.95
CA GLY A 10 9.35 -6.90 21.85
C GLY A 10 10.45 -7.72 21.18
N ALA A 11 11.32 -8.35 21.97
CA ALA A 11 12.39 -9.18 21.45
C ALA A 11 11.85 -10.42 20.70
N THR A 12 12.69 -11.00 19.84
CA THR A 12 12.39 -12.28 19.17
C THR A 12 12.05 -13.36 20.21
N GLY A 13 11.00 -14.13 19.96
CA GLY A 13 10.53 -15.19 20.86
C GLY A 13 9.71 -14.72 22.07
N ALA A 14 9.50 -13.41 22.25
CA ALA A 14 8.76 -12.90 23.42
C ALA A 14 7.23 -13.09 23.32
N GLY A 15 6.69 -13.42 22.14
CA GLY A 15 5.26 -13.61 21.89
C GLY A 15 4.61 -12.58 20.95
N LYS A 16 5.39 -11.65 20.38
CA LYS A 16 4.93 -10.61 19.43
C LYS A 16 4.11 -11.19 18.27
N THR A 17 4.68 -12.15 17.53
CA THR A 17 4.05 -12.79 16.37
C THR A 17 2.72 -13.46 16.76
N VAL A 18 2.72 -14.25 17.84
CA VAL A 18 1.52 -14.97 18.31
C VAL A 18 0.42 -13.98 18.68
N CYS A 19 0.77 -12.85 19.30
CA CYS A 19 -0.18 -11.78 19.60
C CYS A 19 -0.79 -11.17 18.33
N VAL A 20 0.04 -10.82 17.33
CA VAL A 20 -0.46 -10.28 16.06
C VAL A 20 -1.40 -11.27 15.36
N LYS A 21 -1.03 -12.56 15.31
CA LYS A 21 -1.88 -13.64 14.77
C LYS A 21 -3.18 -13.78 15.57
N SER A 22 -3.13 -13.68 16.90
CA SER A 22 -4.31 -13.75 17.78
C SER A 22 -5.27 -12.58 17.57
N LEU A 23 -4.73 -11.37 17.35
CA LEU A 23 -5.51 -10.19 16.99
C LEU A 23 -6.18 -10.36 15.62
N LEU A 24 -5.44 -10.85 14.62
CA LEU A 24 -5.99 -11.18 13.30
C LEU A 24 -7.10 -12.21 13.40
N ALA A 25 -6.89 -13.31 14.13
CA ALA A 25 -7.89 -14.34 14.33
C ALA A 25 -9.16 -13.76 14.99
N SER A 26 -9.00 -12.91 16.01
CA SER A 26 -10.12 -12.25 16.67
C SER A 26 -10.95 -11.41 15.71
N LEU A 27 -10.30 -10.66 14.81
CA LEU A 27 -10.96 -9.84 13.79
C LEU A 27 -11.67 -10.71 12.74
N LEU A 28 -10.99 -11.72 12.22
CA LEU A 28 -11.48 -12.61 11.16
C LEU A 28 -12.65 -13.50 11.61
N LEU A 29 -12.74 -13.82 12.90
CA LEU A 29 -13.85 -14.59 13.47
C LEU A 29 -15.12 -13.75 13.69
N GLN A 30 -15.00 -12.42 13.69
CA GLN A 30 -16.12 -11.52 14.03
C GLN A 30 -16.64 -10.72 12.83
N HIS A 31 -15.86 -10.62 11.75
CA HIS A 31 -16.16 -9.71 10.65
C HIS A 31 -16.07 -10.40 9.30
N THR A 32 -17.05 -10.11 8.44
CA THR A 32 -17.05 -10.54 7.04
C THR A 32 -16.14 -9.66 6.17
N PRO A 33 -15.75 -10.11 4.95
CA PRO A 33 -14.93 -9.30 4.04
C PRO A 33 -15.56 -7.95 3.63
N ASP A 34 -16.89 -7.86 3.66
CA ASP A 34 -17.63 -6.63 3.36
C ASP A 34 -17.61 -5.63 4.54
N GLU A 35 -17.32 -6.10 5.75
CA GLU A 35 -17.19 -5.28 6.96
C GLU A 35 -15.73 -4.94 7.28
N LEU A 36 -14.81 -5.84 6.95
CA LEU A 36 -13.39 -5.72 7.26
C LEU A 36 -12.52 -6.16 6.07
N GLN A 37 -11.62 -5.26 5.70
CA GLN A 37 -10.57 -5.47 4.72
C GLN A 37 -9.19 -5.36 5.37
N LEU A 38 -8.25 -6.17 4.88
CA LEU A 38 -6.90 -6.30 5.44
C LEU A 38 -5.83 -5.97 4.39
N MET A 39 -4.81 -5.22 4.83
CA MET A 39 -3.55 -5.06 4.12
C MET A 39 -2.42 -5.55 5.02
N LEU A 40 -1.70 -6.59 4.61
CA LEU A 40 -0.65 -7.20 5.41
C LEU A 40 0.71 -6.94 4.77
N ILE A 41 1.67 -6.46 5.57
CA ILE A 41 3.04 -6.16 5.17
C ILE A 41 3.99 -7.02 6.01
N ASP A 42 4.64 -7.98 5.37
CA ASP A 42 5.58 -8.93 5.98
C ASP A 42 6.87 -9.00 5.15
N PRO A 43 7.85 -8.14 5.45
CA PRO A 43 9.10 -8.07 4.69
C PRO A 43 9.97 -9.33 4.83
N LYS A 44 9.69 -10.19 5.82
CA LYS A 44 10.44 -11.44 6.04
C LYS A 44 9.79 -12.65 5.38
N MET A 45 8.53 -12.54 4.94
CA MET A 45 7.74 -13.62 4.34
C MET A 45 7.48 -14.83 5.27
N VAL A 46 7.69 -14.70 6.57
CA VAL A 46 7.63 -15.84 7.50
C VAL A 46 6.30 -15.92 8.23
N GLU A 47 5.73 -14.78 8.62
CA GLU A 47 4.75 -14.74 9.70
C GLU A 47 3.32 -14.55 9.20
N LEU A 48 3.14 -13.70 8.19
CA LEU A 48 1.82 -13.34 7.67
C LEU A 48 1.52 -13.98 6.31
N SER A 49 2.51 -14.58 5.64
CA SER A 49 2.34 -15.24 4.33
C SER A 49 1.26 -16.32 4.33
N ILE A 50 0.97 -16.95 5.47
CA ILE A 50 -0.11 -17.94 5.62
C ILE A 50 -1.48 -17.37 5.27
N PHE A 51 -1.68 -16.05 5.44
CA PHE A 51 -2.96 -15.39 5.19
C PHE A 51 -3.20 -15.03 3.73
N ASN A 52 -2.24 -15.24 2.82
CA ASN A 52 -2.49 -15.02 1.38
C ASN A 52 -3.77 -15.73 0.93
N ASP A 53 -4.54 -15.10 0.05
CA ASP A 53 -5.77 -15.61 -0.57
C ASP A 53 -6.99 -15.76 0.34
N ILE A 54 -6.95 -15.25 1.58
CA ILE A 54 -8.20 -15.08 2.34
C ILE A 54 -9.05 -13.97 1.69
N PRO A 55 -10.39 -14.05 1.77
CA PRO A 55 -11.28 -13.10 1.12
C PRO A 55 -11.19 -11.66 1.68
N HIS A 56 -10.67 -11.49 2.89
CA HIS A 56 -10.48 -10.18 3.51
C HIS A 56 -9.29 -9.38 2.94
N LEU A 57 -8.35 -10.01 2.24
CA LEU A 57 -7.15 -9.31 1.74
C LEU A 57 -7.47 -8.47 0.50
N ILE A 58 -7.07 -7.21 0.51
CA ILE A 58 -7.21 -6.29 -0.63
C ILE A 58 -6.03 -6.36 -1.61
N THR A 59 -4.93 -6.96 -1.18
CA THR A 59 -3.71 -7.19 -1.97
C THR A 59 -3.01 -8.42 -1.39
N PRO A 60 -2.22 -9.17 -2.19
CA PRO A 60 -1.33 -10.19 -1.65
C PRO A 60 -0.46 -9.62 -0.52
N VAL A 61 0.00 -10.47 0.39
CA VAL A 61 0.89 -10.05 1.48
C VAL A 61 2.11 -9.33 0.88
N VAL A 62 2.32 -8.09 1.29
CA VAL A 62 3.35 -7.23 0.72
C VAL A 62 4.68 -7.53 1.38
N THR A 63 5.65 -7.96 0.58
CA THR A 63 6.96 -8.44 1.07
C THR A 63 8.11 -7.50 0.74
N GLU A 64 7.97 -6.66 -0.27
CA GLU A 64 9.03 -5.73 -0.70
C GLU A 64 8.82 -4.36 -0.08
N ALA A 65 9.88 -3.77 0.50
CA ALA A 65 9.77 -2.47 1.17
C ALA A 65 9.28 -1.33 0.26
N LYS A 66 9.69 -1.32 -1.02
CA LYS A 66 9.19 -0.34 -2.00
C LYS A 66 7.70 -0.51 -2.26
N LYS A 67 7.24 -1.75 -2.43
CA LYS A 67 5.80 -2.04 -2.59
C LYS A 67 5.01 -1.69 -1.33
N ALA A 68 5.61 -1.85 -0.14
CA ALA A 68 5.00 -1.43 1.12
C ALA A 68 4.77 0.09 1.16
N ALA A 69 5.76 0.90 0.75
CA ALA A 69 5.59 2.35 0.64
C ALA A 69 4.47 2.73 -0.34
N THR A 70 4.41 2.08 -1.50
CA THR A 70 3.32 2.23 -2.47
C THR A 70 1.95 1.87 -1.86
N ALA A 71 1.86 0.76 -1.15
CA ALA A 71 0.62 0.29 -0.53
C ALA A 71 0.14 1.25 0.57
N LEU A 72 1.05 1.78 1.38
CA LEU A 72 0.75 2.83 2.36
C LEU A 72 0.28 4.13 1.68
N THR A 73 0.89 4.50 0.55
CA THR A 73 0.46 5.67 -0.23
C THR A 73 -0.93 5.45 -0.84
N TRP A 74 -1.26 4.22 -1.24
CA TRP A 74 -2.61 3.88 -1.70
C TRP A 74 -3.64 4.01 -0.57
N LEU A 75 -3.33 3.54 0.65
CA LEU A 75 -4.20 3.72 1.82
C LEU A 75 -4.48 5.20 2.10
N ILE A 76 -3.51 6.07 1.83
CA ILE A 76 -3.68 7.52 1.93
C ILE A 76 -4.64 8.05 0.87
N SER A 77 -4.59 7.53 -0.37
CA SER A 77 -5.55 7.89 -1.42
C SER A 77 -6.98 7.47 -1.04
N GLU A 78 -7.15 6.23 -0.59
CA GLU A 78 -8.44 5.69 -0.11
C GLU A 78 -8.95 6.53 1.09
N MET A 79 -8.07 6.92 2.02
CA MET A 79 -8.41 7.83 3.13
C MET A 79 -8.96 9.17 2.61
N ASP A 80 -8.27 9.79 1.65
CA ASP A 80 -8.67 11.08 1.07
C ASP A 80 -9.99 10.96 0.29
N GLU A 81 -10.21 9.86 -0.41
CA GLU A 81 -11.47 9.57 -1.13
C GLU A 81 -12.65 9.41 -0.17
N ARG A 82 -12.48 8.65 0.92
CA ARG A 82 -13.51 8.52 1.97
C ARG A 82 -13.82 9.87 2.60
N TYR A 83 -12.81 10.71 2.85
CA TYR A 83 -13.05 12.06 3.35
C TYR A 83 -13.86 12.93 2.39
N ARG A 84 -13.57 12.89 1.08
CA ARG A 84 -14.35 13.62 0.06
C ARG A 84 -15.80 13.14 0.02
N LEU A 85 -16.00 11.82 0.07
CA LEU A 85 -17.33 11.21 0.13
C LEU A 85 -18.10 11.67 1.38
N PHE A 86 -17.47 11.61 2.54
CA PHE A 86 -18.08 12.01 3.81
C PHE A 86 -18.40 13.50 3.84
N ALA A 87 -17.53 14.36 3.29
CA ALA A 87 -17.80 15.78 3.15
C ALA A 87 -18.98 16.06 2.21
N HIS A 88 -19.07 15.35 1.08
CA HIS A 88 -20.18 15.48 0.13
C HIS A 88 -21.52 15.09 0.76
N LEU A 89 -21.53 13.97 1.50
CA LEU A 89 -22.71 13.45 2.20
C LEU A 89 -22.96 14.10 3.58
N ARG A 90 -22.09 15.03 3.99
CA ARG A 90 -22.12 15.72 5.30
C ARG A 90 -22.11 14.77 6.50
N VAL A 91 -21.43 13.64 6.36
CA VAL A 91 -21.22 12.64 7.39
C VAL A 91 -19.88 12.89 8.08
N ARG A 92 -19.81 12.63 9.40
CA ARG A 92 -18.62 12.90 10.20
C ARG A 92 -17.62 11.74 10.28
N ASN A 93 -18.08 10.50 10.15
CA ASN A 93 -17.27 9.29 10.30
C ASN A 93 -17.92 8.08 9.64
N ILE A 94 -17.15 6.99 9.53
CA ILE A 94 -17.58 5.74 8.91
C ILE A 94 -18.75 5.09 9.62
N GLU A 95 -18.84 5.21 10.96
CA GLU A 95 -19.96 4.65 11.71
C GLU A 95 -21.29 5.26 11.26
N VAL A 96 -21.37 6.60 11.25
CA VAL A 96 -22.57 7.31 10.80
C VAL A 96 -22.83 7.05 9.31
N TYR A 97 -21.79 6.94 8.48
CA TYR A 97 -21.97 6.64 7.06
C TYR A 97 -22.62 5.25 6.87
N ASN A 98 -22.07 4.21 7.50
CA ASN A 98 -22.56 2.85 7.35
C ASN A 98 -23.97 2.67 7.94
N GLU A 99 -24.28 3.35 9.05
CA GLU A 99 -25.62 3.38 9.65
C GLU A 99 -26.63 4.07 8.73
N SER A 100 -26.30 5.23 8.17
CA SER A 100 -27.17 5.94 7.23
C SER A 100 -27.38 5.17 5.92
N VAL A 101 -26.39 4.41 5.44
CA VAL A 101 -26.56 3.49 4.29
C VAL A 101 -27.49 2.33 4.65
N GLU A 102 -27.35 1.75 5.85
CA GLU A 102 -28.22 0.66 6.33
C GLU A 102 -29.68 1.10 6.50
N ASN A 103 -29.88 2.31 7.00
CA ASN A 103 -31.21 2.90 7.19
C ASN A 103 -31.84 3.41 5.89
N GLY A 104 -31.12 3.37 4.76
CA GLY A 104 -31.59 3.90 3.47
C GLY A 104 -31.65 5.44 3.41
N GLU A 105 -30.97 6.14 4.32
CA GLU A 105 -30.90 7.61 4.34
C GLU A 105 -29.94 8.15 3.29
N ILE A 106 -28.91 7.36 2.95
CA ILE A 106 -27.96 7.64 1.87
C ILE A 106 -28.29 6.71 0.71
N GLU A 107 -29.25 7.14 -0.10
CA GLU A 107 -29.38 6.69 -1.49
C GLU A 107 -28.68 7.75 -2.34
N LEU A 108 -27.56 7.43 -3.00
CA LEU A 108 -27.04 8.32 -4.03
C LEU A 108 -28.09 8.34 -5.13
N GLU A 109 -28.90 9.41 -5.19
CA GLU A 109 -29.79 9.65 -6.31
C GLU A 109 -28.96 9.56 -7.60
N GLY A 110 -29.39 8.66 -8.48
CA GLY A 110 -28.86 8.55 -9.82
C GLY A 110 -28.99 9.89 -10.52
N GLY A 111 -27.89 10.65 -10.58
CA GLY A 111 -27.68 11.64 -11.62
C GLY A 111 -27.59 10.89 -12.95
N ALA A 112 -28.75 10.59 -13.54
CA ALA A 112 -28.89 10.09 -14.90
C ALA A 112 -28.42 11.17 -15.89
N HIS A 113 -27.12 11.42 -15.94
CA HIS A 113 -26.46 11.94 -17.12
C HIS A 113 -25.90 10.74 -17.88
N ALA A 114 -26.43 10.56 -19.10
CA ALA A 114 -26.26 9.40 -19.95
C ALA A 114 -24.80 8.93 -20.01
N GLY A 115 -24.55 7.70 -19.53
CA GLY A 115 -23.32 6.96 -19.78
C GLY A 115 -22.46 6.59 -18.56
N GLN A 116 -22.80 7.00 -17.34
CA GLN A 116 -22.01 6.66 -16.15
C GLN A 116 -22.62 5.49 -15.36
N SER A 117 -21.75 4.53 -15.01
CA SER A 117 -22.03 3.31 -14.25
C SER A 117 -22.82 3.59 -12.97
N VAL A 118 -23.82 2.76 -12.69
CA VAL A 118 -24.62 2.81 -11.46
C VAL A 118 -23.70 2.58 -10.25
N ASN A 119 -23.35 3.64 -9.52
CA ASN A 119 -22.66 3.51 -8.23
C ASN A 119 -23.69 3.13 -7.16
N VAL A 120 -23.85 1.83 -6.94
CA VAL A 120 -24.64 1.33 -5.81
C VAL A 120 -23.94 1.77 -4.52
N VAL A 121 -24.62 2.58 -3.69
CA VAL A 121 -24.13 2.92 -2.35
C VAL A 121 -24.08 1.66 -1.52
N ARG A 122 -22.88 1.28 -1.08
CA ARG A 122 -22.68 0.16 -0.15
C ARG A 122 -21.98 0.68 1.10
N LYS A 123 -22.15 -0.07 2.19
CA LYS A 123 -21.35 0.12 3.40
C LYS A 123 -19.87 0.06 3.02
N LEU A 124 -19.09 0.92 3.64
CA LEU A 124 -17.64 0.89 3.51
C LEU A 124 -17.06 -0.07 4.55
N PRO A 125 -16.17 -1.00 4.15
CA PRO A 125 -15.46 -1.84 5.10
C PRO A 125 -14.46 -1.00 5.89
N TYR A 126 -14.23 -1.37 7.14
CA TYR A 126 -13.04 -0.94 7.86
C TYR A 126 -11.80 -1.54 7.19
N ILE A 127 -10.70 -0.79 7.15
CA ILE A 127 -9.42 -1.30 6.65
C ILE A 127 -8.43 -1.37 7.81
N VAL A 128 -7.85 -2.53 8.03
CA VAL A 128 -6.75 -2.70 9.00
C VAL A 128 -5.47 -3.03 8.24
N CYS A 129 -4.49 -2.15 8.32
CA CYS A 129 -3.15 -2.39 7.80
C CYS A 129 -2.24 -2.88 8.93
N ILE A 130 -1.59 -4.02 8.72
CA ILE A 130 -0.67 -4.63 9.68
C ILE A 130 0.73 -4.70 9.07
N ILE A 131 1.70 -4.16 9.80
CA ILE A 131 3.13 -4.20 9.45
C ILE A 131 3.83 -5.09 10.49
N ASP A 132 4.32 -6.27 10.11
CA ASP A 132 4.96 -7.18 11.09
C ASP A 132 6.31 -6.64 11.60
N GLU A 133 7.13 -6.08 10.72
CA GLU A 133 8.46 -5.58 11.08
C GLU A 133 8.74 -4.22 10.45
N LEU A 134 8.34 -3.16 11.17
CA LEU A 134 8.55 -1.78 10.74
C LEU A 134 10.02 -1.45 10.49
N ALA A 135 10.94 -2.03 11.27
CA ALA A 135 12.36 -1.73 11.16
C ALA A 135 12.94 -2.05 9.77
N ASP A 136 12.47 -3.13 9.12
CA ASP A 136 12.92 -3.50 7.78
C ASP A 136 12.47 -2.49 6.72
N LEU A 137 11.28 -1.92 6.88
CA LEU A 137 10.79 -0.86 6.00
C LEU A 137 11.59 0.44 6.22
N MET A 138 11.83 0.80 7.48
CA MET A 138 12.56 2.01 7.85
C MET A 138 14.03 1.99 7.40
N MET A 139 14.64 0.81 7.27
CA MET A 139 16.01 0.69 6.76
C MET A 139 16.13 1.00 5.26
N LEU A 140 15.09 0.74 4.48
CA LEU A 140 15.12 0.85 3.02
C LEU A 140 14.42 2.10 2.49
N ALA A 141 13.34 2.55 3.15
CA ALA A 141 12.48 3.63 2.69
C ALA A 141 11.97 4.51 3.84
N ARG A 142 12.86 4.91 4.77
CA ARG A 142 12.52 5.67 6.00
C ARG A 142 11.53 6.82 5.76
N ALA A 143 11.92 7.77 4.90
CA ALA A 143 11.18 9.02 4.74
C ALA A 143 9.75 8.75 4.25
N GLU A 144 9.60 7.96 3.19
CA GLU A 144 8.29 7.64 2.60
C GLU A 144 7.39 6.88 3.57
N VAL A 145 7.95 5.89 4.28
CA VAL A 145 7.20 5.03 5.21
C VAL A 145 6.77 5.82 6.44
N GLU A 146 7.67 6.60 7.05
CA GLU A 146 7.37 7.39 8.25
C GLU A 146 6.33 8.48 7.96
N ASP A 147 6.46 9.20 6.85
CA ASP A 147 5.51 10.22 6.43
C ASP A 147 4.11 9.61 6.20
N CYS A 148 4.05 8.44 5.55
CA CYS A 148 2.79 7.76 5.32
C CYS A 148 2.12 7.31 6.62
N ILE A 149 2.89 6.67 7.50
CA ILE A 149 2.40 6.20 8.81
C ILE A 149 1.92 7.38 9.65
N ALA A 150 2.67 8.48 9.69
CA ALA A 150 2.28 9.69 10.41
C ALA A 150 0.96 10.26 9.89
N ARG A 151 0.83 10.43 8.56
CA ARG A 151 -0.38 10.98 7.94
C ARG A 151 -1.61 10.10 8.21
N LEU A 152 -1.48 8.79 8.04
CA LEU A 152 -2.55 7.83 8.30
C LEU A 152 -2.93 7.82 9.79
N ALA A 153 -1.96 7.76 10.69
CA ALA A 153 -2.24 7.70 12.12
C ALA A 153 -2.90 8.98 12.68
N GLN A 154 -2.71 10.13 12.02
CA GLN A 154 -3.36 11.38 12.39
C GLN A 154 -4.81 11.48 11.93
N LEU A 155 -5.10 11.03 10.69
CA LEU A 155 -6.34 11.38 10.00
C LEU A 155 -7.25 10.18 9.75
N ALA A 156 -6.75 8.95 9.76
CA ALA A 156 -7.49 7.85 9.17
C ALA A 156 -8.57 7.24 10.10
N ARG A 157 -8.57 7.60 11.40
CA ARG A 157 -9.55 7.13 12.39
C ARG A 157 -11.00 7.34 11.96
N ALA A 158 -11.35 8.54 11.51
CA ALA A 158 -12.73 8.89 11.20
C ALA A 158 -13.25 8.15 9.95
N VAL A 159 -12.35 7.78 9.05
CA VAL A 159 -12.68 7.07 7.80
C VAL A 159 -12.56 5.55 7.91
N GLY A 160 -12.32 5.03 9.12
CA GLY A 160 -12.31 3.60 9.40
C GLY A 160 -11.06 2.87 8.90
N ILE A 161 -9.92 3.56 8.81
CA ILE A 161 -8.64 2.94 8.49
C ILE A 161 -7.77 2.92 9.76
N HIS A 162 -7.26 1.75 10.08
CA HIS A 162 -6.53 1.47 11.32
C HIS A 162 -5.17 0.85 11.02
N LEU A 163 -4.18 1.15 11.87
CA LEU A 163 -2.80 0.66 11.70
C LEU A 163 -2.39 -0.17 12.92
N ILE A 164 -1.82 -1.34 12.67
CA ILE A 164 -1.10 -2.13 13.66
C ILE A 164 0.33 -2.26 13.17
N ILE A 165 1.25 -1.60 13.85
CA ILE A 165 2.67 -1.66 13.51
C ILE A 165 3.40 -2.51 14.55
N ALA A 166 4.21 -3.44 14.09
CA ALA A 166 4.98 -4.31 14.94
C ALA A 166 6.48 -4.18 14.64
N THR A 167 7.32 -4.39 15.66
CA THR A 167 8.78 -4.45 15.47
C THR A 167 9.46 -5.30 16.54
N GLN A 168 10.52 -6.00 16.14
CA GLN A 168 11.42 -6.68 17.08
C GLN A 168 12.62 -5.82 17.49
N ARG A 169 12.78 -4.63 16.89
CA ARG A 169 13.89 -3.71 17.12
C ARG A 169 13.37 -2.41 17.78
N PRO A 170 13.17 -2.42 19.11
CA PRO A 170 12.67 -1.27 19.85
C PRO A 170 13.76 -0.21 20.08
N SER A 171 14.28 0.37 18.99
CA SER A 171 15.25 1.46 19.02
C SER A 171 14.61 2.79 18.63
N VAL A 172 15.24 3.90 19.03
CA VAL A 172 14.79 5.26 18.69
C VAL A 172 14.81 5.53 17.18
N ASP A 173 15.66 4.79 16.45
CA ASP A 173 15.76 4.86 14.98
C ASP A 173 14.57 4.22 14.24
N VAL A 174 13.82 3.36 14.93
CA VAL A 174 12.62 2.67 14.40
C VAL A 174 11.36 3.27 15.01
N ILE A 175 11.33 3.39 16.34
CA ILE A 175 10.23 3.98 17.11
C ILE A 175 10.57 5.45 17.39
N THR A 176 10.51 6.25 16.34
CA THR A 176 10.85 7.68 16.38
C THR A 176 9.83 8.47 17.21
N GLY A 177 10.15 9.73 17.51
CA GLY A 177 9.20 10.64 18.16
C GLY A 177 7.90 10.84 17.36
N VAL A 178 7.99 10.85 16.03
CA VAL A 178 6.83 10.99 15.13
C VAL A 178 5.93 9.76 15.25
N ILE A 179 6.50 8.56 15.23
CA ILE A 179 5.73 7.32 15.44
C ILE A 179 5.07 7.34 16.82
N LYS A 180 5.82 7.63 17.89
CA LYS A 180 5.25 7.64 19.26
C LYS A 180 4.12 8.65 19.44
N ALA A 181 4.24 9.83 18.83
CA ALA A 181 3.24 10.88 18.92
C ALA A 181 1.88 10.46 18.31
N ASN A 182 1.90 9.60 17.29
CA ASN A 182 0.68 9.16 16.59
C ASN A 182 0.16 7.79 17.03
N PHE A 183 0.93 7.04 17.82
CA PHE A 183 0.55 5.73 18.38
C PHE A 183 0.49 5.79 19.91
N PRO A 184 -0.60 6.35 20.49
CA PRO A 184 -0.76 6.47 21.94
C PRO A 184 -1.10 5.14 22.61
N THR A 185 -1.60 4.15 21.86
CA THR A 185 -1.84 2.79 22.36
C THR A 185 -0.66 1.91 22.00
N ARG A 186 -0.06 1.25 23.00
CA ARG A 186 1.18 0.48 22.83
C ARG A 186 1.13 -0.83 23.59
N VAL A 187 1.76 -1.86 23.04
CA VAL A 187 2.00 -3.14 23.68
C VAL A 187 3.49 -3.41 23.64
N SER A 188 4.08 -3.67 24.80
CA SER A 188 5.45 -4.17 24.90
C SER A 188 5.44 -5.60 25.43
N PHE A 189 5.99 -6.52 24.65
CA PHE A 189 6.45 -7.80 25.16
C PHE A 189 7.82 -7.64 25.83
N GLN A 190 8.36 -8.76 26.33
CA GLN A 190 9.71 -8.80 26.89
C GLN A 190 10.73 -8.17 25.94
N VAL A 191 11.58 -7.30 26.48
CA VAL A 191 12.70 -6.65 25.78
C VAL A 191 14.00 -6.88 26.53
N SER A 192 15.12 -6.67 25.84
CA SER A 192 16.45 -6.97 26.37
C SER A 192 16.94 -5.96 27.41
N SER A 193 16.44 -4.72 27.39
CA SER A 193 16.97 -3.66 28.25
C SER A 193 15.93 -2.64 28.72
N ARG A 194 16.27 -1.90 29.79
CA ARG A 194 15.49 -0.76 30.28
C ARG A 194 15.36 0.36 29.24
N VAL A 195 16.37 0.51 28.38
CA VAL A 195 16.38 1.52 27.31
C VAL A 195 15.32 1.17 26.27
N ASP A 196 15.24 -0.10 25.89
CA ASP A 196 14.23 -0.61 24.95
C ASP A 196 12.82 -0.48 25.53
N SER A 197 12.63 -0.80 26.82
CA SER A 197 11.35 -0.61 27.50
C SER A 197 10.90 0.84 27.44
N ARG A 198 11.82 1.78 27.75
CA ARG A 198 11.54 3.22 27.70
C ARG A 198 11.30 3.70 26.28
N CYS A 199 11.94 3.10 25.28
CA CYS A 199 11.71 3.43 23.88
C CYS A 199 10.25 3.16 23.49
N ILE A 200 9.66 2.05 23.96
CA ILE A 200 8.28 1.66 23.61
C ILE A 200 7.25 2.35 24.51
N LEU A 201 7.40 2.24 25.84
CA LEU A 201 6.36 2.61 26.81
C LEU A 201 6.57 3.98 27.45
N ASP A 202 7.68 4.66 27.15
CA ASP A 202 8.18 5.83 27.90
C ASP A 202 8.47 5.54 29.40
N GLU A 203 8.34 4.28 29.83
CA GLU A 203 8.62 3.77 31.16
C GLU A 203 9.47 2.48 31.13
N ILE A 204 10.10 2.15 32.25
CA ILE A 204 10.79 0.86 32.45
C ILE A 204 9.82 -0.20 32.95
N GLY A 205 10.10 -1.48 32.72
CA GLY A 205 9.31 -2.59 33.25
C GLY A 205 9.20 -3.76 32.28
N ALA A 206 9.23 -3.50 30.97
CA ALA A 206 9.12 -4.55 29.96
C ALA A 206 10.32 -5.50 29.97
N GLU A 207 11.50 -5.05 30.44
CA GLU A 207 12.68 -5.89 30.60
C GLU A 207 12.53 -6.97 31.68
N ARG A 208 11.49 -6.88 32.50
CA ARG A 208 11.19 -7.83 33.60
C ARG A 208 10.08 -8.81 33.27
N LEU A 209 9.48 -8.69 32.08
CA LEU A 209 8.50 -9.66 31.60
C LEU A 209 9.18 -11.01 31.42
N ILE A 210 8.40 -12.08 31.53
CA ILE A 210 8.92 -13.46 31.50
C ILE A 210 8.97 -14.05 30.08
N GLY A 211 8.49 -13.32 29.07
CA GLY A 211 8.35 -13.79 27.69
C GLY A 211 7.09 -14.64 27.50
N MET A 212 7.05 -15.45 26.44
CA MET A 212 5.95 -16.39 26.17
C MET A 212 4.54 -15.77 26.25
N GLY A 213 4.38 -14.55 25.70
CA GLY A 213 3.09 -13.86 25.67
C GLY A 213 2.84 -12.91 26.84
N ASP A 214 3.71 -12.86 27.85
CA ASP A 214 3.63 -11.85 28.92
C ASP A 214 3.94 -10.46 28.36
N MET A 215 3.06 -9.50 28.60
CA MET A 215 3.11 -8.17 27.99
C MET A 215 2.64 -7.05 28.91
N LEU A 216 3.10 -5.84 28.62
CA LEU A 216 2.60 -4.58 29.16
C LEU A 216 1.76 -3.88 28.08
N TYR A 217 0.51 -3.58 28.41
CA TYR A 217 -0.44 -2.89 27.56
C TYR A 217 -0.66 -1.47 28.08
N LEU A 218 -0.30 -0.47 27.27
CA LEU A 218 -0.52 0.94 27.56
C LEU A 218 -1.69 1.46 26.69
N PRO A 219 -2.89 1.62 27.26
CA PRO A 219 -4.02 2.23 26.56
C PRO A 219 -3.81 3.73 26.35
N ALA A 220 -4.40 4.28 25.27
CA ALA A 220 -4.40 5.71 25.03
C ALA A 220 -5.00 6.51 26.19
N GLY A 221 -4.29 7.55 26.62
CA GLY A 221 -4.73 8.46 27.69
C GLY A 221 -4.43 7.98 29.11
N GLN A 222 -3.85 6.79 29.28
CA GLN A 222 -3.34 6.35 30.58
C GLN A 222 -1.83 6.56 30.69
N SER A 223 -1.35 6.76 31.92
CA SER A 223 0.06 6.96 32.20
C SER A 223 0.81 5.69 32.59
N LYS A 224 0.09 4.63 32.96
CA LYS A 224 0.69 3.37 33.43
C LYS A 224 0.18 2.20 32.59
N PRO A 225 1.05 1.26 32.21
CA PRO A 225 0.63 0.07 31.51
C PRO A 225 0.02 -0.97 32.46
N ASP A 226 -0.96 -1.70 31.96
CA ASP A 226 -1.49 -2.91 32.59
C ASP A 226 -0.67 -4.12 32.15
N ARG A 227 -0.33 -5.02 33.07
CA ARG A 227 0.30 -6.30 32.73
C ARG A 227 -0.76 -7.32 32.33
N ILE A 228 -0.59 -7.93 31.16
CA ILE A 228 -1.54 -8.86 30.56
C ILE A 228 -0.77 -10.09 30.08
N GLN A 229 -1.40 -11.26 30.18
CA GLN A 229 -0.92 -12.46 29.51
C GLN A 229 -1.64 -12.63 28.17
N GLY A 230 -0.88 -12.67 27.08
CA GLY A 230 -1.41 -12.88 25.74
C GLY A 230 -2.03 -14.27 25.58
N ALA A 231 -3.10 -14.33 24.78
CA ALA A 231 -3.66 -15.60 24.35
C ALA A 231 -2.66 -16.32 23.44
N PHE A 232 -2.57 -17.64 23.59
CA PHE A 232 -1.78 -18.48 22.71
C PHE A 232 -2.68 -19.05 21.62
N VAL A 233 -2.18 -19.03 20.39
CA VAL A 233 -2.82 -19.65 19.23
C VAL A 233 -1.74 -20.43 18.50
N GLY A 234 -1.99 -21.74 18.33
CA GLY A 234 -1.07 -22.62 17.62
C GLY A 234 -1.12 -22.43 16.11
N ASP A 235 -0.06 -22.85 15.43
CA ASP A 235 -0.02 -22.79 13.96
C ASP A 235 -1.10 -23.68 13.32
N ASP A 236 -1.43 -24.84 13.92
CA ASP A 236 -2.51 -25.71 13.43
C ASP A 236 -3.88 -25.02 13.49
N GLU A 237 -4.16 -24.29 14.57
CA GLU A 237 -5.40 -23.52 14.72
C GLU A 237 -5.48 -22.39 13.69
N MET A 238 -4.35 -21.72 13.41
CA MET A 238 -4.29 -20.69 12.36
C MET A 238 -4.45 -21.26 10.97
N ASN A 239 -3.79 -22.37 10.66
CA ASN A 239 -3.94 -23.03 9.37
C ASN A 239 -5.39 -23.51 9.16
N ALA A 240 -6.05 -24.02 10.20
CA ALA A 240 -7.45 -24.41 10.15
C ALA A 240 -8.36 -23.19 9.89
N LEU A 241 -8.14 -22.07 10.58
CA LEU A 241 -8.90 -20.83 10.37
C LEU A 241 -8.72 -20.29 8.94
N VAL A 242 -7.49 -20.13 8.49
CA VAL A 242 -7.17 -19.67 7.13
C VAL A 242 -7.83 -20.58 6.09
N SER A 243 -7.69 -21.90 6.25
CA SER A 243 -8.29 -22.87 5.33
C SER A 243 -9.82 -22.77 5.31
N TRP A 244 -10.45 -22.50 6.46
CA TRP A 244 -11.88 -22.29 6.55
C TRP A 244 -12.31 -21.00 5.81
N LEU A 245 -11.58 -19.90 5.99
CA LEU A 245 -11.84 -18.63 5.30
C LEU A 245 -11.72 -18.76 3.78
N LYS A 246 -10.66 -19.40 3.28
CA LYS A 246 -10.43 -19.60 1.83
C LYS A 246 -11.53 -20.39 1.14
N ARG A 247 -12.27 -21.24 1.87
CA ARG A 247 -13.39 -22.02 1.31
C ARG A 247 -14.67 -21.20 1.15
N GLN A 248 -14.77 -20.04 1.82
CA GLN A 248 -15.99 -19.24 1.78
C GLN A 248 -16.10 -18.38 0.54
N ALA A 249 -14.99 -17.76 0.13
CA ALA A 249 -14.94 -16.89 -1.03
C ALA A 249 -13.49 -16.75 -1.54
N PRO A 250 -13.29 -16.51 -2.85
CA PRO A 250 -11.99 -16.18 -3.39
C PRO A 250 -11.53 -14.77 -2.93
N PRO A 251 -10.21 -14.50 -2.93
CA PRO A 251 -9.71 -13.15 -2.69
C PRO A 251 -10.17 -12.18 -3.78
N GLN A 252 -10.51 -10.95 -3.38
CA GLN A 252 -10.83 -9.86 -4.29
C GLN A 252 -9.72 -8.81 -4.23
N TYR A 253 -8.55 -9.17 -4.77
CA TYR A 253 -7.43 -8.25 -4.84
C TYR A 253 -7.76 -7.06 -5.73
N ARG A 254 -7.33 -5.88 -5.30
CA ARG A 254 -7.52 -4.63 -6.03
C ARG A 254 -6.31 -4.38 -6.92
N ASP A 255 -6.45 -4.65 -8.22
CA ASP A 255 -5.41 -4.44 -9.25
C ASP A 255 -4.84 -3.02 -9.22
N GLU A 256 -5.66 -2.04 -8.85
CA GLU A 256 -5.26 -0.64 -8.69
C GLU A 256 -4.13 -0.44 -7.68
N ILE A 257 -4.01 -1.28 -6.65
CA ILE A 257 -2.92 -1.21 -5.65
C ILE A 257 -1.59 -1.59 -6.30
N GLU A 258 -1.57 -2.62 -7.14
CA GLU A 258 -0.35 -3.06 -7.84
C GLU A 258 0.07 -2.07 -8.95
N ARG A 259 -0.91 -1.38 -9.53
CA ARG A 259 -0.71 -0.32 -10.54
C ARG A 259 -0.43 1.04 -9.89
N PHE A 260 -0.77 1.22 -8.61
CA PHE A 260 -0.51 2.43 -7.85
C PHE A 260 1.01 2.68 -7.82
N GLY A 261 1.44 3.92 -8.00
CA GLY A 261 2.87 4.24 -8.10
C GLY A 261 3.51 3.90 -9.46
N ARG A 262 3.01 2.91 -10.22
CA ARG A 262 3.44 2.73 -11.62
C ARG A 262 3.10 3.94 -12.46
N GLY A 263 2.06 4.72 -12.14
CA GLY A 263 1.77 5.99 -12.84
C GLY A 263 2.77 7.13 -12.61
N LYS A 264 3.63 7.06 -11.57
CA LYS A 264 4.72 8.03 -11.35
C LYS A 264 6.04 7.61 -12.00
N ASP A 265 6.25 6.30 -12.17
CA ASP A 265 7.40 5.75 -12.89
C ASP A 265 7.09 5.41 -14.37
N ALA A 266 5.81 5.35 -14.77
CA ALA A 266 5.36 5.12 -16.15
C ALA A 266 5.49 6.37 -17.04
N SER A 267 5.87 7.52 -16.49
CA SER A 267 6.42 8.60 -17.33
C SER A 267 7.82 8.28 -17.87
N ALA A 268 8.43 7.14 -17.51
CA ALA A 268 9.77 6.75 -17.96
C ALA A 268 9.86 5.46 -18.79
N GLU A 269 8.99 4.44 -18.66
CA GLU A 269 9.23 3.14 -19.32
C GLU A 269 7.95 2.40 -19.80
N SER A 270 7.12 3.05 -20.61
CA SER A 270 6.25 2.35 -21.56
C SER A 270 6.33 3.03 -22.93
N PRO A 271 6.92 2.38 -23.96
CA PRO A 271 6.96 2.90 -25.34
C PRO A 271 5.61 2.88 -26.08
N ASP A 272 4.50 2.63 -25.38
CA ASP A 272 3.19 2.34 -25.98
C ASP A 272 2.13 3.44 -25.72
N GLU A 273 2.57 4.64 -25.34
CA GLU A 273 1.76 5.85 -25.51
C GLU A 273 2.15 6.50 -26.84
N ASP A 274 1.20 6.61 -27.77
CA ASP A 274 1.38 7.34 -29.03
C ASP A 274 1.82 8.79 -28.72
N ASP A 275 3.13 9.04 -28.77
CA ASP A 275 3.69 10.38 -28.63
C ASP A 275 3.05 11.26 -29.72
N PRO A 276 2.45 12.43 -29.38
CA PRO A 276 1.81 13.30 -30.36
C PRO A 276 2.71 13.71 -31.53
N LEU A 277 4.04 13.66 -31.33
CA LEU A 277 5.04 13.96 -32.36
C LEU A 277 5.55 12.72 -33.09
N PHE A 278 5.04 11.52 -32.82
CA PHE A 278 5.49 10.28 -33.45
C PHE A 278 5.31 10.29 -34.96
N ALA A 279 4.11 10.66 -35.45
CA ALA A 279 3.83 10.77 -36.87
C ALA A 279 4.74 11.80 -37.56
N ASP A 280 4.97 12.95 -36.91
CA ASP A 280 5.88 13.99 -37.41
C ASP A 280 7.34 13.52 -37.42
N ALA A 281 7.75 12.75 -36.41
CA ALA A 281 9.09 12.17 -36.33
C ALA A 281 9.33 11.12 -37.41
N VAL A 282 8.35 10.24 -37.66
CA VAL A 282 8.42 9.24 -38.74
C VAL A 282 8.54 9.96 -40.09
N ARG A 283 7.71 10.98 -40.34
CA ARG A 283 7.79 11.78 -41.56
C ARG A 283 9.17 12.40 -41.74
N VAL A 284 9.73 12.99 -40.69
CA VAL A 284 11.07 13.60 -40.72
C VAL A 284 12.15 12.56 -41.02
N VAL A 285 12.09 11.37 -40.42
CA VAL A 285 13.06 10.29 -40.67
C VAL A 285 12.98 9.79 -42.11
N LEU A 286 11.77 9.62 -42.64
CA LEU A 286 11.55 9.20 -44.04
C LEU A 286 11.97 10.28 -45.05
N GLU A 287 11.70 11.56 -44.78
CA GLU A 287 12.09 12.67 -45.66
C GLU A 287 13.60 12.92 -45.71
N THR A 288 14.30 12.67 -44.60
CA THR A 288 15.73 12.97 -44.47
C THR A 288 16.62 11.75 -44.66
N GLU A 289 16.03 10.56 -44.75
CA GLU A 289 16.72 9.27 -44.81
C GLU A 289 17.73 9.05 -43.65
N GLN A 290 17.52 9.71 -42.51
CA GLN A 290 18.47 9.70 -41.38
C GLN A 290 17.79 9.37 -40.05
N ALA A 291 17.72 8.10 -39.68
CA ALA A 291 17.18 7.70 -38.36
C ALA A 291 18.20 7.87 -37.22
N SER A 292 18.42 9.11 -36.75
CA SER A 292 19.28 9.39 -35.58
C SER A 292 18.63 10.32 -34.56
N ILE A 293 18.95 10.10 -33.28
CA ILE A 293 18.40 10.85 -32.14
C ILE A 293 18.68 12.36 -32.30
N SER A 294 19.93 12.72 -32.61
CA SER A 294 20.35 14.11 -32.78
C SER A 294 19.62 14.82 -33.93
N MET A 295 19.24 14.10 -34.98
CA MET A 295 18.49 14.65 -36.11
C MET A 295 17.05 14.97 -35.69
N VAL A 296 16.35 13.98 -35.11
CA VAL A 296 14.97 14.14 -34.61
C VAL A 296 14.89 15.26 -33.57
N GLN A 297 15.88 15.32 -32.67
CA GLN A 297 16.03 16.38 -31.67
C GLN A 297 16.05 17.78 -32.30
N ARG A 298 16.89 17.99 -33.35
CA ARG A 298 17.03 19.30 -34.01
C ARG A 298 15.81 19.67 -34.84
N ARG A 299 15.22 18.70 -35.56
CA ARG A 299 14.14 18.96 -36.51
C ARG A 299 12.80 19.22 -35.83
N LEU A 300 12.51 18.49 -34.75
CA LEU A 300 11.28 18.64 -33.96
C LEU A 300 11.43 19.55 -32.74
N ARG A 301 12.65 20.07 -32.48
CA ARG A 301 12.97 20.92 -31.32
C ARG A 301 12.55 20.29 -29.98
N VAL A 302 12.75 18.98 -29.85
CA VAL A 302 12.45 18.21 -28.64
C VAL A 302 13.73 17.95 -27.82
N GLY A 303 13.58 17.59 -26.53
CA GLY A 303 14.71 17.17 -25.69
C GLY A 303 15.31 15.83 -26.13
N TYR A 304 16.58 15.56 -25.77
CA TYR A 304 17.30 14.33 -26.15
C TYR A 304 16.55 13.06 -25.75
N THR A 305 16.05 12.99 -24.51
CA THR A 305 15.30 11.84 -23.99
C THR A 305 14.03 11.53 -24.80
N ARG A 306 13.30 12.58 -25.23
CA ARG A 306 12.10 12.41 -26.04
C ARG A 306 12.44 12.00 -27.48
N ALA A 307 13.52 12.54 -28.05
CA ALA A 307 14.01 12.12 -29.37
C ALA A 307 14.49 10.66 -29.36
N ALA A 308 15.14 10.21 -28.28
CA ALA A 308 15.55 8.81 -28.11
C ALA A 308 14.33 7.90 -28.08
N ARG A 309 13.32 8.23 -27.25
CA ARG A 309 12.05 7.50 -27.18
C ARG A 309 11.35 7.40 -28.53
N LEU A 310 11.28 8.48 -29.30
CA LEU A 310 10.68 8.48 -30.64
C LEU A 310 11.41 7.53 -31.60
N ILE A 311 12.73 7.46 -31.53
CA ILE A 311 13.55 6.53 -32.33
C ILE A 311 13.33 5.08 -31.87
N ASP A 312 13.27 4.82 -30.58
CA ASP A 312 13.03 3.46 -30.06
C ASP A 312 11.60 2.98 -30.38
N MET A 313 10.60 3.87 -30.35
CA MET A 313 9.24 3.57 -30.81
C MET A 313 9.20 3.20 -32.31
N MET A 314 10.02 3.86 -33.14
CA MET A 314 10.12 3.52 -34.57
C MET A 314 10.78 2.15 -34.78
N GLU A 315 11.74 1.76 -33.94
CA GLU A 315 12.35 0.43 -33.98
C GLU A 315 11.32 -0.65 -33.59
N MET A 316 10.58 -0.42 -32.51
CA MET A 316 9.53 -1.35 -32.06
C MET A 316 8.41 -1.51 -33.09
N LYS A 317 7.99 -0.43 -33.76
CA LYS A 317 6.99 -0.47 -34.83
C LYS A 317 7.56 -0.95 -36.18
N GLY A 318 8.82 -1.39 -36.23
CA GLY A 318 9.46 -1.95 -37.43
C GLY A 318 9.73 -0.94 -38.55
N ILE A 319 9.72 0.36 -38.24
CA ILE A 319 9.97 1.45 -39.20
C ILE A 319 11.47 1.60 -39.48
N ILE A 320 12.29 1.37 -38.46
CA ILE A 320 13.75 1.43 -38.54
C ILE A 320 14.38 0.17 -37.93
N GLY A 321 15.58 -0.15 -38.39
CA GLY A 321 16.36 -1.31 -37.95
C GLY A 321 17.05 -1.10 -36.61
N PRO A 322 17.67 -2.16 -36.08
CA PRO A 322 18.25 -2.16 -34.76
C PRO A 322 19.45 -1.22 -34.64
N HIS A 323 19.74 -0.82 -33.39
CA HIS A 323 20.80 0.12 -33.07
C HIS A 323 22.18 -0.34 -33.60
N THR A 324 22.74 0.41 -34.56
CA THR A 324 24.04 0.13 -35.21
C THR A 324 25.10 1.13 -34.74
N GLY A 325 25.41 1.09 -33.44
CA GLY A 325 26.49 1.90 -32.84
C GLY A 325 26.26 3.41 -33.01
N SER A 326 27.28 4.15 -33.45
CA SER A 326 27.22 5.61 -33.59
C SER A 326 26.64 6.10 -34.93
N LYS A 327 26.13 5.21 -35.79
CA LYS A 327 25.59 5.55 -37.10
C LYS A 327 24.06 5.65 -37.07
N ALA A 328 23.49 6.34 -38.05
CA ALA A 328 22.04 6.39 -38.24
C ALA A 328 21.50 4.96 -38.49
N ARG A 329 20.34 4.66 -37.91
CA ARG A 329 19.70 3.35 -38.05
C ARG A 329 19.17 3.17 -39.48
N GLU A 330 19.19 1.94 -39.97
CA GLU A 330 18.64 1.61 -41.29
C GLU A 330 17.12 1.83 -41.31
N ILE A 331 16.56 2.35 -42.39
CA ILE A 331 15.11 2.56 -42.53
C ILE A 331 14.53 1.33 -43.23
N LEU A 332 13.55 0.67 -42.61
CA LEU A 332 13.00 -0.61 -43.07
C LEU A 332 11.72 -0.48 -43.90
N VAL A 333 11.14 0.73 -43.95
CA VAL A 333 9.88 0.99 -44.66
C VAL A 333 10.16 1.79 -45.93
N ASP A 334 9.58 1.35 -47.04
CA ASP A 334 9.71 1.99 -48.35
C ASP A 334 8.89 3.31 -48.37
N PRO A 335 9.46 4.45 -48.80
CA PRO A 335 8.78 5.75 -48.87
C PRO A 335 7.49 5.79 -49.73
N SER A 336 7.20 4.72 -50.47
CA SER A 336 6.10 4.63 -51.43
C SER A 336 4.79 4.01 -50.90
N ALA A 337 4.73 3.53 -49.64
CA ALA A 337 3.49 3.04 -49.03
C ALA A 337 2.79 4.16 -48.22
N ARG A 338 1.97 4.99 -48.88
CA ARG A 338 1.38 6.20 -48.29
C ARG A 338 -0.02 6.09 -47.67
N ASP A 339 -0.68 4.93 -47.60
CA ASP A 339 -2.13 4.90 -47.30
C ASP A 339 -2.63 3.80 -46.32
N GLU A 340 -1.86 3.34 -45.33
CA GLU A 340 -2.38 2.32 -44.37
C GLU A 340 -2.28 2.65 -42.87
N VAL A 341 -2.07 3.91 -42.48
CA VAL A 341 -2.27 4.31 -41.08
C VAL A 341 -2.98 5.66 -41.01
N ALA A 342 -4.32 5.61 -41.08
CA ALA A 342 -5.22 6.69 -40.70
C ALA A 342 -6.12 6.21 -39.56
#